data_AF-A0A357CXE5-F1
#
_entry.id   AF-A0A357CXE5-F1
#
_cell.length_a   1.000
_cell.length_b   1.000
_cell.length_c   1.000
_cell.angle_alpha   90.00
_cell.angle_beta   90.00
_cell.angle_gamma   90.00
#
_symmetry.space_group_name_H-M   'P 1'
#
loop_
_entity.id
_entity.type
_entity.pdbx_description
1 polymer ?
#
loop_
_entity_poly.entity_id
_entity_poly.type
_entity_poly.pdbx_seq_one_letter_code
_entity_poly.pdbx_strand_id
1 'polypeptide(L)'
;TTAGTGSESTRYAVVYFKEQKQSITHESIIPNYVLLEPSVLKTLPVYQKKCTMLDALCQGIESWWSINSNDESKAYSKIAVESIIKYMDSYIYDNDELAAEKIMLAANYSGRAINITQTTAAHAMSYKLTSIYNLPHGHAVSICLPYIWRFMSDNTNLCVDPRGEKYLQNIFSDISRALCSNNPTEAIDNFTTMLKRMQIIAPNEVSKDDLHNLIKSVNPTRLKNNPVELNASAITLLYKKILSYGSDEERNKNDLA
;
A
#
# COMPACT_ATOMS: atom_id res chain seq x y z
N THR A 1 -15.66 0.67 -11.80
CA THR A 1 -14.53 0.29 -12.70
C THR A 1 -13.33 1.12 -12.32
N THR A 2 -12.57 0.60 -11.36
CA THR A 2 -11.57 1.31 -10.55
C THR A 2 -10.19 1.29 -11.19
N ALA A 3 -9.28 2.16 -10.73
CA ALA A 3 -7.86 2.10 -11.07
C ALA A 3 -7.06 1.86 -9.78
N GLY A 4 -6.94 0.60 -9.39
CA GLY A 4 -6.28 0.25 -8.14
C GLY A 4 -5.89 -1.21 -7.98
N THR A 5 -6.85 -2.12 -8.15
CA THR A 5 -6.64 -3.53 -7.74
C THR A 5 -5.58 -4.26 -8.57
N GLY A 6 -5.39 -3.85 -9.83
CA GLY A 6 -4.57 -4.58 -10.81
C GLY A 6 -5.00 -6.04 -11.02
N SER A 7 -6.19 -6.41 -10.55
CA SER A 7 -6.67 -7.80 -10.50
C SER A 7 -6.76 -8.44 -11.88
N GLU A 8 -6.97 -7.63 -12.90
CA GLU A 8 -6.95 -8.01 -14.31
C GLU A 8 -5.57 -8.48 -14.81
N SER A 9 -4.51 -8.34 -14.00
CA SER A 9 -3.15 -8.78 -14.30
C SER A 9 -2.55 -9.71 -13.26
N THR A 10 -3.39 -10.32 -12.42
CA THR A 10 -2.94 -11.21 -11.35
C THR A 10 -3.58 -12.60 -11.42
N ARG A 11 -2.85 -13.61 -10.94
CA ARG A 11 -3.37 -14.96 -10.66
C ARG A 11 -4.11 -15.08 -9.32
N TYR A 12 -4.43 -13.95 -8.69
CA TYR A 12 -5.03 -13.87 -7.37
C TYR A 12 -6.50 -13.48 -7.48
N ALA A 13 -7.38 -14.25 -6.84
CA ALA A 13 -8.77 -13.88 -6.65
C ALA A 13 -9.09 -13.83 -5.15
N VAL A 14 -9.86 -12.83 -4.75
CA VAL A 14 -10.30 -12.67 -3.37
C VAL A 14 -11.82 -12.74 -3.36
N VAL A 15 -12.36 -13.71 -2.61
CA VAL A 15 -13.80 -13.98 -2.54
C VAL A 15 -14.25 -14.04 -1.09
N TYR A 16 -15.50 -13.70 -0.82
CA TYR A 16 -16.11 -13.95 0.47
C TYR A 16 -16.76 -15.33 0.46
N PHE A 17 -16.37 -16.18 1.40
CA PHE A 17 -17.00 -17.47 1.65
C PHE A 17 -17.37 -17.56 3.12
N LYS A 18 -18.67 -17.68 3.42
CA LYS A 18 -19.20 -17.67 4.80
C LYS A 18 -18.71 -16.46 5.60
N GLU A 19 -18.87 -15.26 5.03
CA GLU A 19 -18.46 -13.96 5.60
C GLU A 19 -16.95 -13.79 5.85
N GLN A 20 -16.14 -14.79 5.47
CA GLN A 20 -14.69 -14.73 5.59
C GLN A 20 -14.04 -14.47 4.22
N LYS A 21 -13.08 -13.55 4.22
CA LYS A 21 -12.27 -13.22 3.03
C LYS A 21 -11.30 -14.37 2.75
N GLN A 22 -11.50 -15.06 1.64
CA GLN A 22 -10.65 -16.14 1.13
C GLN A 22 -9.80 -15.64 -0.04
N SER A 23 -8.59 -16.17 -0.17
CA SER A 23 -7.66 -15.84 -1.26
C SER A 23 -7.35 -17.09 -2.04
N ILE A 24 -7.63 -17.07 -3.34
CA ILE A 24 -7.38 -18.16 -4.28
C ILE A 24 -6.20 -17.73 -5.15
N THR A 25 -5.27 -18.65 -5.39
CA THR A 25 -4.10 -18.43 -6.26
C THR A 25 -4.06 -19.55 -7.29
N HIS A 26 -4.23 -19.22 -8.57
CA HIS A 26 -4.14 -20.22 -9.64
C HIS A 26 -3.88 -19.54 -10.98
N GLU A 27 -3.01 -20.11 -11.82
CA GLU A 27 -2.64 -19.54 -13.13
C GLU A 27 -3.85 -19.39 -14.07
N SER A 28 -4.86 -20.25 -13.94
CA SER A 28 -6.10 -20.15 -14.75
C SER A 28 -6.98 -18.94 -14.43
N ILE A 29 -6.65 -18.17 -13.37
CA ILE A 29 -7.39 -16.95 -13.00
C ILE A 29 -6.91 -15.75 -13.83
N ILE A 30 -5.70 -15.81 -14.38
CA ILE A 30 -5.14 -14.73 -15.19
C ILE A 30 -6.04 -14.54 -16.43
N PRO A 31 -6.60 -13.35 -16.66
CA PRO A 31 -7.42 -13.09 -17.84
C PRO A 31 -6.63 -13.27 -19.14
N ASN A 32 -7.24 -13.89 -20.15
CA ASN A 32 -6.62 -14.00 -21.49
C ASN A 32 -6.54 -12.66 -22.22
N TYR A 33 -7.50 -11.77 -21.97
CA TYR A 33 -7.59 -10.43 -22.56
C TYR A 33 -8.04 -9.43 -21.51
N VAL A 34 -7.49 -8.22 -21.58
CA VAL A 34 -7.80 -7.11 -20.69
C VAL A 34 -8.13 -5.88 -21.52
N LEU A 35 -9.29 -5.28 -21.27
CA LEU A 35 -9.68 -3.99 -21.85
C LEU A 35 -9.58 -2.91 -20.77
N LEU A 36 -8.63 -2.00 -20.93
CA LEU A 36 -8.49 -0.81 -20.09
C LEU A 36 -9.19 0.36 -20.78
N GLU A 37 -10.37 0.71 -20.28
CA GLU A 37 -11.21 1.80 -20.82
C GLU A 37 -11.26 2.94 -19.81
N PRO A 38 -10.48 4.04 -19.95
CA PRO A 38 -10.40 5.07 -18.92
C PRO A 38 -11.70 5.86 -18.71
N SER A 39 -12.60 5.92 -19.71
CA SER A 39 -13.84 6.73 -19.62
C SER A 39 -14.76 6.30 -18.47
N VAL A 40 -14.73 5.02 -18.09
CA VAL A 40 -15.50 4.48 -16.97
C VAL A 40 -15.00 4.94 -15.59
N LEU A 41 -13.84 5.61 -15.51
CA LEU A 41 -13.33 6.19 -14.26
C LEU A 41 -13.95 7.56 -13.97
N LYS A 42 -14.54 8.23 -14.98
CA LYS A 42 -15.08 9.59 -14.85
C LYS A 42 -16.21 9.67 -13.83
N THR A 43 -17.00 8.60 -13.67
CA THR A 43 -18.12 8.53 -12.72
C THR A 43 -17.75 7.97 -11.35
N LEU A 44 -16.49 7.58 -11.13
CA LEU A 44 -16.05 7.02 -9.85
C LEU A 44 -16.03 8.11 -8.77
N PRO A 45 -16.68 7.91 -7.60
CA PRO A 45 -16.66 8.90 -6.52
C PRO A 45 -15.23 9.24 -6.10
N VAL A 46 -14.97 10.52 -5.80
CA VAL A 46 -13.62 11.04 -5.46
C VAL A 46 -12.96 10.22 -4.34
N TYR A 47 -13.71 9.81 -3.33
CA TYR A 47 -13.18 8.96 -2.25
C TYR A 47 -12.70 7.60 -2.77
N GLN A 48 -13.44 6.98 -3.68
CA GLN A 48 -13.05 5.71 -4.30
C GLN A 48 -11.86 5.88 -5.26
N LYS A 49 -11.77 7.01 -5.99
CA LYS A 49 -10.58 7.34 -6.78
C LYS A 49 -9.32 7.37 -5.92
N LYS A 50 -9.37 8.11 -4.81
CA LYS A 50 -8.27 8.18 -3.82
C LYS A 50 -7.90 6.80 -3.31
N CYS A 51 -8.87 6.05 -2.79
CA CYS A 51 -8.61 4.74 -2.18
C CYS A 51 -8.00 3.77 -3.20
N THR A 52 -8.56 3.68 -4.40
CA THR A 52 -8.08 2.70 -5.40
C THR A 52 -6.71 3.07 -5.95
N MET A 53 -6.48 4.35 -6.24
CA MET A 53 -5.15 4.82 -6.67
C MET A 53 -4.08 4.59 -5.58
N LEU A 54 -4.42 4.82 -4.31
CA LEU A 54 -3.51 4.57 -3.18
C LEU A 54 -3.22 3.08 -3.00
N ASP A 55 -4.18 2.19 -3.28
CA ASP A 55 -3.96 0.74 -3.32
C ASP A 55 -2.86 0.39 -4.33
N ALA A 56 -2.98 0.87 -5.58
CA ALA A 56 -1.99 0.66 -6.63
C ALA A 56 -0.62 1.25 -6.26
N LEU A 57 -0.58 2.43 -5.65
CA LEU A 57 0.66 3.05 -5.19
C LEU A 57 1.35 2.19 -4.13
N CYS A 58 0.60 1.71 -3.13
CA CYS A 58 1.13 0.84 -2.09
C CYS A 58 1.59 -0.50 -2.67
N GLN A 59 0.86 -1.08 -3.62
CA GLN A 59 1.26 -2.30 -4.32
C GLN A 59 2.59 -2.14 -5.07
N GLY A 60 2.75 -1.04 -5.82
CA GLY A 60 4.00 -0.74 -6.52
C GLY A 60 5.17 -0.58 -5.56
N ILE A 61 4.98 0.14 -4.45
CA ILE A 61 6.00 0.33 -3.41
C ILE A 61 6.36 -1.01 -2.75
N GLU A 62 5.37 -1.79 -2.31
CA GLU A 62 5.62 -3.07 -1.64
C GLU A 62 6.25 -4.12 -2.56
N SER A 63 5.86 -4.15 -3.82
CA SER A 63 6.47 -5.04 -4.81
C SER A 63 7.94 -4.72 -5.02
N TRP A 64 8.32 -3.45 -4.97
CA TRP A 64 9.69 -3.00 -5.21
C TRP A 64 10.66 -3.52 -4.14
N TRP A 65 10.28 -3.46 -2.85
CA TRP A 65 11.10 -3.93 -1.74
C TRP A 65 10.86 -5.39 -1.34
N SER A 66 9.86 -6.07 -1.90
CA SER A 66 9.59 -7.48 -1.59
C SER A 66 10.83 -8.34 -1.77
N ILE A 67 11.04 -9.34 -0.90
CA ILE A 67 12.14 -10.30 -1.04
C ILE A 67 12.10 -11.06 -2.38
N ASN A 68 10.91 -11.14 -3.00
CA ASN A 68 10.69 -11.80 -4.28
C ASN A 68 10.89 -10.85 -5.48
N SER A 69 11.30 -9.60 -5.24
CA SER A 69 11.44 -8.63 -6.33
C SER A 69 12.56 -9.01 -7.29
N ASN A 70 12.34 -8.77 -8.57
CA ASN A 70 13.32 -8.99 -9.63
C ASN A 70 13.34 -7.76 -10.55
N ASP A 71 14.19 -7.75 -11.57
CA ASP A 71 14.33 -6.57 -12.43
C ASP A 71 13.03 -6.24 -13.19
N GLU A 72 12.24 -7.25 -13.54
CA GLU A 72 10.94 -7.08 -14.19
C GLU A 72 9.92 -6.43 -13.23
N SER A 73 9.76 -6.97 -12.01
CA SER A 73 8.80 -6.43 -11.05
C SER A 73 9.18 -5.03 -10.58
N LYS A 74 10.48 -4.73 -10.46
CA LYS A 74 10.99 -3.39 -10.16
C LYS A 74 10.71 -2.42 -11.29
N ALA A 75 10.84 -2.83 -12.56
CA ALA A 75 10.49 -2.00 -13.70
C ALA A 75 8.99 -1.64 -13.71
N TYR A 76 8.11 -2.62 -13.46
CA TYR A 76 6.67 -2.36 -13.33
C TYR A 76 6.35 -1.46 -12.14
N SER A 77 6.97 -1.71 -10.98
CA SER A 77 6.81 -0.90 -9.76
C SER A 77 7.20 0.55 -10.02
N LYS A 78 8.34 0.79 -10.68
CA LYS A 78 8.80 2.13 -11.04
C LYS A 78 7.80 2.86 -11.92
N ILE A 79 7.33 2.22 -13.00
CA ILE A 79 6.33 2.81 -13.90
C ILE A 79 5.06 3.17 -13.13
N ALA A 80 4.57 2.26 -12.27
CA ALA A 80 3.36 2.48 -11.48
C ALA A 80 3.51 3.67 -10.52
N VAL A 81 4.57 3.69 -9.71
CA VAL A 81 4.81 4.73 -8.70
C VAL A 81 5.02 6.09 -9.35
N GLU A 82 5.93 6.21 -10.31
CA GLU A 82 6.22 7.49 -10.97
C GLU A 82 5.00 8.05 -11.71
N SER A 83 4.21 7.17 -12.36
CA SER A 83 2.97 7.59 -13.04
C SER A 83 1.91 8.07 -12.05
N ILE A 84 1.73 7.37 -10.93
CA ILE A 84 0.75 7.79 -9.92
C ILE A 84 1.12 9.15 -9.35
N ILE A 85 2.37 9.34 -8.93
CA ILE A 85 2.83 10.62 -8.37
C ILE A 85 2.67 11.76 -9.36
N LYS A 86 2.94 11.51 -10.65
CA LYS A 86 2.83 12.52 -11.69
C LYS A 86 1.38 12.94 -11.99
N TYR A 87 0.43 12.02 -11.94
CA TYR A 87 -0.94 12.26 -12.45
C TYR A 87 -2.03 12.25 -11.38
N MET A 88 -1.72 11.95 -10.11
CA MET A 88 -2.73 11.77 -9.06
C MET A 88 -3.64 12.98 -8.85
N ASP A 89 -3.10 14.19 -8.82
CA ASP A 89 -3.89 15.38 -8.50
C ASP A 89 -4.88 15.69 -9.63
N SER A 90 -4.44 15.66 -10.90
CA SER A 90 -5.34 15.84 -12.05
C SER A 90 -6.38 14.72 -12.18
N TYR A 91 -6.02 13.49 -11.81
CA TYR A 91 -6.97 12.37 -11.80
C TYR A 91 -8.08 12.53 -10.75
N ILE A 92 -7.70 12.96 -9.54
CA ILE A 92 -8.60 13.07 -8.38
C ILE A 92 -9.46 14.33 -8.45
N TYR A 93 -8.85 15.47 -8.77
CA TYR A 93 -9.47 16.79 -8.61
C TYR A 93 -9.97 17.40 -9.91
N ASP A 94 -9.33 17.09 -11.05
CA ASP A 94 -9.67 17.71 -12.34
C ASP A 94 -10.51 16.80 -13.26
N ASN A 95 -10.64 15.51 -12.92
CA ASN A 95 -11.23 14.48 -13.80
C ASN A 95 -10.56 14.42 -15.19
N ASP A 96 -9.27 14.72 -15.26
CA ASP A 96 -8.53 14.76 -16.52
C ASP A 96 -8.48 13.37 -17.19
N GLU A 97 -8.71 13.33 -18.49
CA GLU A 97 -8.84 12.09 -19.26
C GLU A 97 -7.49 11.39 -19.45
N LEU A 98 -6.44 12.17 -19.73
CA LEU A 98 -5.08 11.63 -19.82
C LEU A 98 -4.62 11.11 -18.46
N ALA A 99 -4.86 11.84 -17.38
CA ALA A 99 -4.55 11.39 -16.03
C ALA A 99 -5.30 10.10 -15.68
N ALA A 100 -6.59 9.98 -16.03
CA ALA A 100 -7.35 8.75 -15.83
C ALA A 100 -6.74 7.56 -16.59
N GLU A 101 -6.32 7.75 -17.84
CA GLU A 101 -5.61 6.72 -18.63
C GLU A 101 -4.31 6.31 -17.95
N LYS A 102 -3.49 7.28 -17.52
CA LYS A 102 -2.17 7.00 -16.91
C LYS A 102 -2.31 6.33 -15.55
N ILE A 103 -3.29 6.72 -14.73
CA ILE A 103 -3.56 6.05 -13.45
C ILE A 103 -4.11 4.64 -13.65
N MET A 104 -4.98 4.42 -14.64
CA MET A 104 -5.46 3.08 -14.98
C MET A 104 -4.32 2.15 -15.41
N LEU A 105 -3.44 2.64 -16.28
CA LEU A 105 -2.27 1.88 -16.72
C LEU A 105 -1.27 1.64 -15.57
N ALA A 106 -1.08 2.62 -14.68
CA ALA A 106 -0.23 2.45 -13.50
C ALA A 106 -0.77 1.39 -12.54
N ALA A 107 -2.09 1.34 -12.31
CA ALA A 107 -2.73 0.29 -11.52
C ALA A 107 -2.60 -1.09 -12.17
N ASN A 108 -2.62 -1.16 -13.51
CA ASN A 108 -2.32 -2.40 -14.21
C ASN A 108 -0.87 -2.86 -13.97
N TYR A 109 0.10 -1.94 -14.07
CA TYR A 109 1.50 -2.22 -13.79
C TYR A 109 1.75 -2.62 -12.33
N SER A 110 1.07 -2.00 -11.35
CA SER A 110 1.16 -2.44 -9.95
C SER A 110 0.64 -3.87 -9.80
N GLY A 111 -0.46 -4.22 -10.48
CA GLY A 111 -0.98 -5.58 -10.59
C GLY A 111 0.04 -6.58 -11.13
N ARG A 112 0.69 -6.25 -12.25
CA ARG A 112 1.77 -7.08 -12.84
C ARG A 112 2.95 -7.25 -11.89
N ALA A 113 3.31 -6.19 -11.16
CA ALA A 113 4.39 -6.24 -10.18
C ALA A 113 4.06 -7.21 -9.03
N ILE A 114 2.87 -7.08 -8.43
CA ILE A 114 2.45 -7.97 -7.33
C ILE A 114 2.12 -9.39 -7.78
N ASN A 115 1.80 -9.61 -9.07
CA ASN A 115 1.66 -10.96 -9.62
C ASN A 115 2.96 -11.78 -9.47
N ILE A 116 4.10 -11.09 -9.61
CA ILE A 116 5.44 -11.66 -9.43
C ILE A 116 5.77 -11.74 -7.93
N THR A 117 5.65 -10.62 -7.21
CA THR A 117 6.29 -10.48 -5.89
C THR A 117 5.41 -10.79 -4.71
N GLN A 118 4.09 -10.81 -4.93
CA GLN A 118 3.06 -10.62 -3.91
C GLN A 118 3.22 -9.29 -3.17
N THR A 119 2.30 -9.01 -2.24
CA THR A 119 2.34 -7.84 -1.35
C THR A 119 3.07 -8.17 -0.05
N THR A 120 3.34 -7.15 0.78
CA THR A 120 4.09 -7.29 2.03
C THR A 120 3.26 -6.87 3.26
N ALA A 121 3.91 -6.32 4.29
CA ALA A 121 3.32 -6.11 5.60
C ALA A 121 2.15 -5.13 5.63
N ALA A 122 2.13 -4.07 4.79
CA ALA A 122 1.05 -3.09 4.80
C ALA A 122 -0.27 -3.72 4.35
N HIS A 123 -0.25 -4.49 3.26
CA HIS A 123 -1.42 -5.25 2.85
C HIS A 123 -1.81 -6.30 3.90
N ALA A 124 -0.84 -7.04 4.46
CA ALA A 124 -1.11 -8.06 5.47
C ALA A 124 -1.81 -7.49 6.72
N MET A 125 -1.38 -6.32 7.20
CA MET A 125 -1.94 -5.65 8.37
C MET A 125 -3.26 -4.90 8.08
N SER A 126 -3.51 -4.53 6.82
CA SER A 126 -4.72 -3.79 6.43
C SER A 126 -6.01 -4.62 6.45
N TYR A 127 -5.94 -5.94 6.27
CA TYR A 127 -7.13 -6.75 5.99
C TYR A 127 -8.19 -6.65 7.08
N LYS A 128 -7.78 -6.76 8.34
CA LYS A 128 -8.74 -6.74 9.44
C LYS A 128 -9.24 -5.34 9.75
N LEU A 129 -8.46 -4.29 9.48
CA LEU A 129 -8.90 -2.89 9.53
C LEU A 129 -10.09 -2.66 8.60
N THR A 130 -10.07 -3.21 7.37
CA THR A 130 -11.21 -3.08 6.45
C THR A 130 -12.50 -3.66 7.01
N SER A 131 -12.43 -4.81 7.70
CA SER A 131 -13.62 -5.49 8.21
C SER A 131 -14.17 -4.89 9.51
N ILE A 132 -13.31 -4.39 10.41
CA ILE A 132 -13.74 -3.83 11.70
C ILE A 132 -14.29 -2.42 11.50
N TYR A 133 -13.61 -1.59 10.70
CA TYR A 133 -13.93 -0.16 10.56
C TYR A 133 -14.63 0.19 9.25
N ASN A 134 -15.03 -0.83 8.46
CA ASN A 134 -15.67 -0.66 7.16
C ASN A 134 -14.89 0.28 6.21
N LEU A 135 -13.55 0.22 6.28
CA LEU A 135 -12.67 1.03 5.44
C LEU A 135 -12.49 0.35 4.07
N PRO A 136 -12.49 1.11 2.95
CA PRO A 136 -12.02 0.62 1.67
C PRO A 136 -10.58 0.09 1.76
N HIS A 137 -10.26 -0.92 0.94
CA HIS A 137 -8.97 -1.61 1.04
C HIS A 137 -7.77 -0.67 0.93
N GLY A 138 -7.67 0.12 -0.14
CA GLY A 138 -6.53 1.01 -0.32
C GLY A 138 -6.40 2.11 0.73
N HIS A 139 -7.50 2.53 1.36
CA HIS A 139 -7.44 3.39 2.55
C HIS A 139 -6.68 2.66 3.66
N ALA A 140 -7.16 1.47 4.05
CA ALA A 140 -6.56 0.68 5.12
C ALA A 140 -5.10 0.32 4.86
N VAL A 141 -4.73 0.01 3.61
CA VAL A 141 -3.32 -0.26 3.24
C VAL A 141 -2.47 1.00 3.38
N SER A 142 -2.93 2.12 2.83
CA SER A 142 -2.16 3.36 2.78
C SER A 142 -1.83 3.93 4.16
N ILE A 143 -2.73 3.81 5.14
CA ILE A 143 -2.47 4.27 6.52
C ILE A 143 -1.44 3.37 7.24
N CYS A 144 -1.26 2.12 6.82
CA CYS A 144 -0.25 1.22 7.38
C CYS A 144 1.15 1.47 6.80
N LEU A 145 1.24 1.77 5.51
CA LEU A 145 2.49 1.86 4.75
C LEU A 145 3.56 2.77 5.38
N PRO A 146 3.30 4.03 5.79
CA PRO A 146 4.35 4.92 6.28
C PRO A 146 4.99 4.43 7.57
N TYR A 147 4.21 3.85 8.49
CA TYR A 147 4.73 3.32 9.76
C TYR A 147 5.57 2.07 9.57
N ILE A 148 5.16 1.22 8.63
CA ILE A 148 5.90 0.01 8.28
C ILE A 148 7.22 0.40 7.62
N TRP A 149 7.20 1.30 6.63
CA TRP A 149 8.41 1.75 5.97
C TRP A 149 9.36 2.46 6.96
N ARG A 150 8.84 3.29 7.87
CA ARG A 150 9.63 3.90 8.95
C ARG A 150 10.29 2.83 9.81
N PHE A 151 9.54 1.86 10.30
CA PHE A 151 10.09 0.76 11.10
C PHE A 151 11.17 -0.01 10.34
N MET A 152 10.94 -0.35 9.07
CA MET A 152 11.94 -1.06 8.27
C MET A 152 13.21 -0.24 8.05
N SER A 153 13.07 1.08 7.85
CA SER A 153 14.21 1.99 7.68
C SER A 153 15.03 2.13 8.95
N ASP A 154 14.36 2.18 10.12
CA ASP A 154 15.00 2.31 11.42
C ASP A 154 15.61 0.99 11.93
N ASN A 155 15.21 -0.16 11.36
CA ASN A 155 15.61 -1.51 11.80
C ASN A 155 16.17 -2.35 10.65
N THR A 156 16.99 -1.73 9.79
CA THR A 156 17.63 -2.40 8.65
C THR A 156 18.55 -3.56 9.07
N ASN A 157 19.05 -3.55 10.31
CA ASN A 157 19.77 -4.66 10.93
C ASN A 157 18.92 -5.95 11.10
N LEU A 158 17.59 -5.86 10.99
CA LEU A 158 16.66 -7.01 10.97
C LEU A 158 16.30 -7.44 9.54
N CYS A 159 17.10 -7.05 8.55
CA CYS A 159 16.90 -7.45 7.15
C CYS A 159 16.99 -8.97 7.01
N VAL A 160 15.94 -9.55 6.41
CA VAL A 160 15.84 -10.97 6.06
C VAL A 160 15.91 -11.20 4.55
N ASP A 161 16.06 -10.12 3.78
CA ASP A 161 16.24 -10.20 2.33
C ASP A 161 17.59 -10.87 2.00
N PRO A 162 17.62 -11.94 1.20
CA PRO A 162 18.87 -12.62 0.84
C PRO A 162 19.85 -11.74 0.06
N ARG A 163 19.40 -10.62 -0.51
CA ARG A 163 20.24 -9.64 -1.21
C ARG A 163 20.96 -8.68 -0.26
N GLY A 164 20.59 -8.70 1.02
CA GLY A 164 21.30 -8.02 2.11
C GLY A 164 20.83 -6.60 2.41
N GLU A 165 21.24 -6.10 3.58
CA GLU A 165 20.87 -4.80 4.13
C GLU A 165 21.15 -3.62 3.18
N LYS A 166 22.35 -3.57 2.59
CA LYS A 166 22.75 -2.49 1.68
C LYS A 166 21.89 -2.46 0.41
N TYR A 167 21.48 -3.62 -0.09
CA TYR A 167 20.54 -3.69 -1.22
C TYR A 167 19.20 -3.07 -0.84
N LEU A 168 18.65 -3.44 0.32
CA LEU A 168 17.38 -2.90 0.81
C LEU A 168 17.43 -1.37 1.00
N GLN A 169 18.52 -0.85 1.59
CA GLN A 169 18.73 0.59 1.74
C GLN A 169 18.73 1.32 0.40
N ASN A 170 19.40 0.76 -0.62
CA ASN A 170 19.37 1.32 -1.98
C ASN A 170 17.96 1.31 -2.57
N ILE A 171 17.18 0.25 -2.35
CA ILE A 171 15.78 0.17 -2.80
C ILE A 171 14.94 1.25 -2.11
N PHE A 172 15.10 1.49 -0.81
CA PHE A 172 14.41 2.61 -0.14
C PHE A 172 14.78 3.96 -0.76
N SER A 173 16.05 4.18 -1.11
CA SER A 173 16.47 5.39 -1.83
C SER A 173 15.88 5.47 -3.25
N ASP A 174 15.76 4.35 -3.97
CA ASP A 174 15.12 4.30 -5.29
C ASP A 174 13.65 4.70 -5.22
N ILE A 175 12.90 4.12 -4.28
CA ILE A 175 11.49 4.43 -4.06
C ILE A 175 11.34 5.90 -3.63
N SER A 176 12.22 6.40 -2.77
CA SER A 176 12.20 7.81 -2.34
C SER A 176 12.30 8.77 -3.53
N ARG A 177 13.21 8.49 -4.47
CA ARG A 177 13.37 9.27 -5.71
C ARG A 177 12.14 9.19 -6.60
N ALA A 178 11.54 8.02 -6.75
CA ALA A 178 10.29 7.85 -7.51
C ALA A 178 9.10 8.62 -6.88
N LEU A 179 9.14 8.84 -5.56
CA LEU A 179 8.21 9.67 -4.81
C LEU A 179 8.64 11.16 -4.73
N CYS A 180 9.57 11.59 -5.60
CA CYS A 180 10.09 12.96 -5.65
C CYS A 180 10.68 13.46 -4.31
N SER A 181 11.32 12.57 -3.55
CA SER A 181 11.93 12.86 -2.25
C SER A 181 13.43 12.48 -2.23
N ASN A 182 14.25 13.18 -1.43
CA ASN A 182 15.70 12.99 -1.45
C ASN A 182 16.16 11.76 -0.67
N ASN A 183 15.40 11.35 0.34
CA ASN A 183 15.74 10.23 1.22
C ASN A 183 14.47 9.54 1.78
N PRO A 184 14.60 8.34 2.38
CA PRO A 184 13.45 7.58 2.90
C PRO A 184 12.65 8.33 3.97
N THR A 185 13.32 9.11 4.82
CA THR A 185 12.63 9.88 5.86
C THR A 185 11.70 10.92 5.26
N GLU A 186 12.20 11.72 4.33
CA GLU A 186 11.42 12.71 3.61
C GLU A 186 10.29 12.06 2.81
N ALA A 187 10.56 10.93 2.16
CA ALA A 187 9.54 10.20 1.39
C ALA A 187 8.36 9.74 2.27
N ILE A 188 8.64 9.21 3.45
CA ILE A 188 7.62 8.77 4.42
C ILE A 188 6.81 9.97 4.94
N ASP A 189 7.47 11.10 5.22
CA ASP A 189 6.81 12.29 5.75
C ASP A 189 5.93 12.97 4.67
N ASN A 190 6.42 13.02 3.43
CA ASN A 190 5.67 13.49 2.26
C ASN A 190 4.47 12.58 1.96
N PHE A 191 4.65 11.26 2.04
CA PHE A 191 3.56 10.30 1.88
C PHE A 191 2.50 10.52 2.97
N THR A 192 2.90 10.69 4.22
CA THR A 192 1.98 10.96 5.34
C THR A 192 1.22 12.29 5.14
N THR A 193 1.91 13.33 4.66
CA THR A 193 1.30 14.62 4.33
C THR A 193 0.31 14.51 3.18
N MET A 194 0.62 13.72 2.16
CA MET A 194 -0.27 13.40 1.04
C MET A 194 -1.56 12.73 1.55
N LEU A 195 -1.46 11.74 2.46
CA LEU A 195 -2.65 11.09 3.04
C LEU A 195 -3.54 12.08 3.80
N LYS A 196 -2.94 12.95 4.63
CA LYS A 196 -3.67 14.02 5.33
C LYS A 196 -4.41 14.95 4.37
N ARG A 197 -3.73 15.42 3.31
CA ARG A 197 -4.33 16.27 2.27
C ARG A 197 -5.51 15.57 1.59
N MET A 198 -5.42 14.26 1.40
CA MET A 198 -6.48 13.45 0.81
C MET A 198 -7.60 13.08 1.80
N GLN A 199 -7.46 13.42 3.09
CA GLN A 199 -8.36 13.00 4.19
C GLN A 199 -8.42 11.47 4.36
N ILE A 200 -7.29 10.81 4.17
CA ILE A 200 -7.09 9.38 4.41
C ILE A 200 -6.42 9.27 5.79
N ILE A 201 -7.23 8.98 6.81
CA ILE A 201 -6.84 9.03 8.21
C ILE A 201 -7.20 7.73 8.92
N ALA A 202 -6.42 7.35 9.93
CA ALA A 202 -6.74 6.20 10.74
C ALA A 202 -8.11 6.35 11.43
N PRO A 203 -8.82 5.24 11.73
CA PRO A 203 -10.05 5.28 12.51
C PRO A 203 -9.85 5.99 13.86
N ASN A 204 -10.81 6.83 14.22
CA ASN A 204 -10.89 7.40 15.57
C ASN A 204 -11.39 6.32 16.54
N GLU A 205 -10.90 6.35 17.78
CA GLU A 205 -11.40 5.53 18.91
C GLU A 205 -11.30 4.01 18.70
N VAL A 206 -10.07 3.48 18.80
CA VAL A 206 -9.85 2.03 18.77
C VAL A 206 -10.02 1.41 20.15
N SER A 207 -10.94 0.47 20.29
CA SER A 207 -11.08 -0.33 21.51
C SER A 207 -9.88 -1.25 21.73
N LYS A 208 -9.60 -1.61 22.99
CA LYS A 208 -8.54 -2.59 23.30
C LYS A 208 -8.82 -3.96 22.65
N ASP A 209 -10.10 -4.32 22.52
CA ASP A 209 -10.54 -5.57 21.91
C ASP A 209 -10.26 -5.58 20.41
N ASP A 210 -10.51 -4.46 19.71
CA ASP A 210 -10.17 -4.33 18.30
C ASP A 210 -8.66 -4.44 18.08
N LEU A 211 -7.84 -3.76 18.89
CA LEU A 211 -6.39 -3.88 18.81
C LEU A 211 -5.92 -5.34 18.97
N HIS A 212 -6.49 -6.06 19.93
CA HIS A 212 -6.20 -7.48 20.12
C HIS A 212 -6.59 -8.31 18.88
N ASN A 213 -7.78 -8.07 18.33
CA ASN A 213 -8.28 -8.75 17.14
C ASN A 213 -7.43 -8.47 15.89
N LEU A 214 -6.96 -7.24 15.73
CA LEU A 214 -6.06 -6.83 14.64
C LEU A 214 -4.75 -7.61 14.70
N ILE A 215 -4.07 -7.60 15.86
CA ILE A 215 -2.78 -8.29 16.04
C ILE A 215 -2.91 -9.79 15.74
N LYS A 216 -3.96 -10.44 16.26
CA LYS A 216 -4.21 -11.88 16.05
C LYS A 216 -4.53 -12.24 14.60
N SER A 217 -5.05 -11.29 13.82
CA SER A 217 -5.50 -11.52 12.45
C SER A 217 -4.39 -11.47 11.39
N VAL A 218 -3.21 -10.94 11.73
CA VAL A 218 -2.13 -10.77 10.76
C VAL A 218 -1.64 -12.15 10.31
N ASN A 219 -1.75 -12.42 9.01
CA ASN A 219 -1.40 -13.71 8.43
C ASN A 219 0.14 -13.82 8.27
N PRO A 220 0.83 -14.72 9.01
CA PRO A 220 2.28 -14.83 8.94
C PRO A 220 2.79 -15.22 7.55
N THR A 221 2.01 -15.99 6.78
CA THR A 221 2.37 -16.39 5.42
C THR A 221 2.52 -15.19 4.49
N ARG A 222 1.71 -14.14 4.70
CA ARG A 222 1.77 -12.90 3.90
C ARG A 222 2.90 -11.97 4.34
N LEU A 223 3.40 -12.14 5.57
CA LEU A 223 4.57 -11.40 6.05
C LEU A 223 5.89 -11.96 5.52
N LYS A 224 5.91 -13.21 5.03
CA LYS A 224 7.13 -13.84 4.51
C LYS A 224 7.79 -13.06 3.37
N ASN A 225 7.03 -12.26 2.65
CA ASN A 225 7.53 -11.47 1.53
C ASN A 225 8.19 -10.15 1.98
N ASN A 226 8.05 -9.77 3.25
CA ASN A 226 8.56 -8.50 3.78
C ASN A 226 10.08 -8.59 3.98
N PRO A 227 10.87 -7.60 3.56
CA PRO A 227 12.33 -7.66 3.59
C PRO A 227 12.94 -7.47 4.98
N VAL A 228 12.15 -7.05 5.96
CA VAL A 228 12.53 -6.90 7.37
C VAL A 228 11.62 -7.77 8.23
N GLU A 229 12.19 -8.50 9.18
CA GLU A 229 11.41 -9.35 10.06
C GLU A 229 10.45 -8.54 10.95
N LEU A 230 9.18 -8.98 11.01
CA LEU A 230 8.16 -8.40 11.89
C LEU A 230 7.64 -9.46 12.86
N ASN A 231 8.19 -9.46 14.07
CA ASN A 231 7.70 -10.30 15.17
C ASN A 231 6.42 -9.72 15.80
N ALA A 232 5.80 -10.47 16.72
CA ALA A 232 4.55 -10.07 17.37
C ALA A 232 4.65 -8.72 18.12
N SER A 233 5.80 -8.43 18.73
CA SER A 233 6.04 -7.16 19.41
C SER A 233 6.12 -5.99 18.43
N ALA A 234 6.79 -6.17 17.29
CA ALA A 234 6.85 -5.17 16.22
C ALA A 234 5.45 -4.90 15.63
N ILE A 235 4.69 -5.95 15.33
CA ILE A 235 3.30 -5.83 14.84
C ILE A 235 2.43 -5.07 15.84
N THR A 236 2.55 -5.38 17.14
CA THR A 236 1.81 -4.68 18.20
C THR A 236 2.18 -3.20 18.27
N LEU A 237 3.48 -2.88 18.21
CA LEU A 237 3.96 -1.50 18.19
C LEU A 237 3.44 -0.74 16.97
N LEU A 238 3.50 -1.36 15.79
CA LEU A 238 3.04 -0.77 14.53
C LEU A 238 1.55 -0.46 14.58
N TYR A 239 0.69 -1.41 15.00
CA TYR A 239 -0.74 -1.11 15.15
C TYR A 239 -1.01 0.02 16.14
N LYS A 240 -0.30 0.04 17.29
CA LYS A 240 -0.43 1.15 18.23
C LYS A 240 -0.11 2.49 17.57
N LYS A 241 0.99 2.58 16.81
CA LYS A 241 1.38 3.81 16.09
C LYS A 241 0.41 4.21 14.99
N ILE A 242 -0.06 3.24 14.20
CA ILE A 242 -1.02 3.47 13.11
C ILE A 242 -2.33 4.03 13.69
N LEU A 243 -2.78 3.51 14.83
CA LEU A 243 -4.07 3.83 15.43
C LEU A 243 -4.02 4.97 16.46
N SER A 244 -2.85 5.30 17.02
CA SER A 244 -2.66 6.46 17.90
C SER A 244 -2.55 7.77 17.12
N TYR A 245 -2.36 7.70 15.80
CA TYR A 245 -2.28 8.88 14.95
C TYR A 245 -3.65 9.55 14.81
N GLY A 246 -3.94 10.49 15.72
CA GLY A 246 -5.24 11.14 15.84
C GLY A 246 -5.63 11.49 17.28
N SER A 247 -5.03 10.83 18.28
CA SER A 247 -5.21 11.20 19.70
C SER A 247 -4.48 12.52 19.99
N ASP A 248 -5.12 13.39 20.77
CA ASP A 248 -4.73 14.78 21.03
C ASP A 248 -3.29 15.01 21.53
N GLU A 249 -2.58 13.96 21.96
CA GLU A 249 -1.19 14.06 22.43
C GLU A 249 -0.15 14.43 21.34
N GLU A 250 -0.38 14.11 20.06
CA GLU A 250 0.50 14.56 18.96
C GLU A 250 0.09 15.91 18.36
N ARG A 251 -1.19 16.32 18.47
CA ARG A 251 -1.63 17.65 18.03
C ARG A 251 -0.93 18.74 18.82
N ASN A 252 -0.80 18.55 20.13
CA ASN A 252 -0.16 19.52 21.03
C ASN A 252 1.37 19.64 20.87
N LYS A 253 2.03 18.73 20.14
CA LYS A 253 3.48 18.84 19.88
C LYS A 253 3.82 19.58 18.59
N ASN A 254 2.91 19.64 17.63
CA ASN A 254 3.14 20.33 16.35
C ASN A 254 2.63 21.77 16.33
N ASP A 255 1.84 22.21 17.32
CA ASP A 255 1.41 23.62 17.47
C ASP A 255 2.34 24.43 18.40
N LEU A 256 3.46 23.84 18.85
CA LEU A 256 4.45 24.48 19.73
C LEU A 256 5.89 24.43 19.18
N ALA A 257 6.06 24.26 17.87
CA ALA A 257 7.35 24.36 17.18
C ALA A 257 7.35 25.44 16.10
#